data_AF-A0A918F456-F1
#
_entry.id   AF-A0A918F456-F1
#
_cell.length_a   1.000
_cell.length_b   1.000
_cell.length_c   1.000
_cell.angle_alpha   90.00
_cell.angle_beta   90.00
_cell.angle_gamma   90.00
#
_symmetry.space_group_name_H-M   'P 1'
#
loop_
_entity.id
_entity.type
_entity.pdbx_description
1 polymer ?
#
loop_
_entity_poly.entity_id
_entity_poly.type
_entity_poly.pdbx_seq_one_letter_code
_entity_poly.pdbx_strand_id
1 'polypeptide(L)' 'MNLSRQVLGMVGLMIGFGLYALAGRLAAPWNSVLVGAVFAALGISTVVYGRGERWIQALGGVLLLYGLVRIFVLHR' A
#
# COMPACT_ATOMS: atom_id res chain seq x y z
N MET A 1 -19.45 -5.25 -17.16
CA MET A 1 -18.08 -5.26 -16.60
C MET A 1 -17.98 -4.08 -15.65
N ASN A 2 -17.74 -4.33 -14.36
CA ASN A 2 -17.83 -3.29 -13.33
C ASN A 2 -16.60 -2.37 -13.40
N LEU A 3 -16.80 -1.18 -13.97
CA LEU A 3 -15.78 -0.16 -14.21
C LEU A 3 -14.97 0.18 -12.95
N SER A 4 -15.63 0.18 -11.79
CA SER A 4 -15.04 0.35 -10.46
C SER A 4 -13.93 -0.65 -10.16
N ARG A 5 -14.07 -1.91 -10.60
CA ARG A 5 -13.07 -2.96 -10.37
C ARG A 5 -11.81 -2.77 -11.25
N GLN A 6 -11.99 -2.29 -12.48
CA GLN A 6 -10.87 -1.94 -13.36
C GLN A 6 -10.13 -0.71 -12.87
N VAL A 7 -10.86 0.34 -12.43
CA VAL A 7 -10.25 1.55 -11.87
C VAL A 7 -9.48 1.23 -10.59
N LEU A 8 -10.03 0.42 -9.69
CA LEU A 8 -9.31 -0.03 -8.47
C LEU A 8 -8.03 -0.81 -8.81
N GLY A 9 -8.09 -1.70 -9.81
CA GLY A 9 -6.90 -2.44 -10.28
C GLY A 9 -5.84 -1.52 -10.88
N MET A 10 -6.25 -0.55 -11.70
CA MET A 10 -5.37 0.43 -12.33
C MET A 10 -4.69 1.33 -11.29
N VAL A 11 -5.45 1.80 -10.30
CA VAL A 11 -4.95 2.60 -9.18
C VAL A 11 -3.96 1.80 -8.33
N GLY A 12 -4.28 0.53 -8.00
CA GLY A 12 -3.35 -0.34 -7.28
C GLY A 12 -2.03 -0.57 -8.02
N LEU A 13 -2.10 -0.77 -9.35
CA LEU A 13 -0.93 -0.91 -10.21
C LEU A 13 -0.10 0.37 -10.26
N MET A 14 -0.73 1.53 -10.49
CA MET A 14 -0.04 2.82 -10.52
C MET A 14 0.69 3.09 -9.22
N ILE A 15 0.07 2.76 -8.09
CA ILE A 15 0.69 2.97 -6.79
C ILE A 15 1.84 1.99 -6.57
N GLY A 16 1.67 0.72 -6.91
CA GLY A 16 2.74 -0.29 -6.82
C GLY A 16 3.98 0.10 -7.63
N PHE A 17 3.78 0.51 -8.89
CA PHE A 17 4.87 0.97 -9.76
C PHE A 17 5.47 2.30 -9.31
N GLY A 18 4.64 3.25 -8.87
CA GLY A 18 5.08 4.54 -8.35
C GLY A 18 5.97 4.36 -7.11
N LEU A 19 5.56 3.49 -6.19
CA LEU A 19 6.35 3.14 -5.00
C LEU A 19 7.66 2.47 -5.35
N TYR A 20 7.67 1.56 -6.32
CA TYR A 20 8.90 0.88 -6.75
C TYR A 20 9.90 1.85 -7.38
N ALA A 21 9.41 2.77 -8.22
CA ALA A 21 10.23 3.81 -8.85
C ALA A 21 10.79 4.82 -7.83
N LEU A 22 9.98 5.21 -6.84
CA LEU A 22 10.42 6.10 -5.76
C LEU A 22 11.44 5.40 -4.85
N ALA A 23 11.22 4.11 -4.57
CA ALA A 23 12.11 3.31 -3.76
C ALA A 23 13.51 3.21 -4.38
N GLY A 24 13.63 3.06 -5.70
CA GLY A 24 14.94 3.01 -6.35
C GLY A 24 15.80 4.28 -6.19
N ARG A 25 15.22 5.41 -5.74
CA ARG A 25 15.91 6.71 -5.65
C ARG A 25 16.39 7.09 -4.25
N LEU A 26 15.95 6.42 -3.20
CA LEU A 26 16.34 6.76 -1.83
C LEU A 26 17.34 5.73 -1.26
N ALA A 27 18.42 6.24 -0.67
CA ALA A 27 19.36 5.43 0.10
C ALA A 27 18.68 4.83 1.34
N ALA A 28 19.09 3.62 1.73
CA ALA A 28 18.65 3.01 2.98
C ALA A 28 19.03 3.93 4.18
N PRO A 29 18.17 4.06 5.22
CA PRO A 29 16.92 3.35 5.46
C PRO A 29 15.64 4.12 5.10
N TRP A 30 15.76 5.38 4.67
CA TRP A 30 14.62 6.30 4.45
C TRP A 30 13.66 5.83 3.36
N ASN A 31 14.19 5.06 2.41
CA ASN A 31 13.41 4.34 1.42
C ASN A 31 12.37 3.39 2.04
N SER A 32 12.81 2.48 2.92
CA SER A 32 11.92 1.51 3.58
C SER A 32 10.86 2.20 4.43
N VAL A 33 11.22 3.31 5.08
CA VAL A 33 10.28 4.10 5.90
C VAL A 33 9.21 4.77 5.05
N LEU A 34 9.58 5.47 3.97
CA LEU A 34 8.62 6.14 3.08
C LEU A 34 7.71 5.14 2.36
N VAL A 35 8.28 4.04 1.87
CA VAL A 35 7.51 2.99 1.19
C VAL A 35 6.50 2.37 2.17
N GLY A 36 6.93 2.06 3.39
CA GLY A 36 6.04 1.50 4.40
C GLY A 36 4.98 2.50 4.88
N ALA A 37 5.31 3.79 4.98
CA ALA A 37 4.35 4.84 5.36
C ALA A 37 3.24 5.00 4.31
N VAL A 38 3.59 4.96 3.03
CA VAL A 38 2.60 4.99 1.94
C VAL A 38 1.74 3.73 1.94
N PHE A 39 2.34 2.55 2.14
CA PHE A 39 1.57 1.29 2.28
C PHE A 39 0.62 1.31 3.47
N ALA A 40 1.03 1.88 4.61
CA ALA A 40 0.18 2.05 5.78
C ALA A 40 -0.98 3.02 5.49
N ALA A 41 -0.70 4.18 4.88
CA ALA A 41 -1.72 5.16 4.49
C ALA A 41 -2.74 4.58 3.49
N LEU A 42 -2.26 3.76 2.55
CA LEU A 42 -3.13 3.01 1.62
C LEU A 42 -3.95 1.95 2.33
N GLY A 43 -3.34 1.15 3.21
CA GLY A 43 -4.07 0.17 4.00
C GLY A 43 -5.20 0.83 4.78
N ILE A 44 -4.92 1.93 5.47
CA ILE A 44 -5.92 2.74 6.19
C ILE A 44 -7.02 3.22 5.25
N SER A 45 -6.64 3.86 4.13
CA SER A 45 -7.61 4.38 3.15
C SER A 45 -8.50 3.27 2.58
N THR A 46 -7.93 2.08 2.34
CA THR A 46 -8.62 0.92 1.79
C THR A 46 -9.58 0.30 2.81
N VAL A 47 -9.21 0.23 4.08
CA VAL A 47 -10.09 -0.23 5.17
C VAL A 47 -11.26 0.74 5.37
N VAL A 48 -11.01 2.05 5.30
CA VAL A 48 -12.05 3.09 5.41
C VAL A 48 -13.00 3.04 4.22
N TYR A 49 -12.48 2.94 2.99
CA TYR A 49 -13.28 2.90 1.76
C TYR A 49 -14.04 1.57 1.63
N GLY A 50 -13.41 0.46 1.99
CA GLY A 50 -13.96 -0.89 1.91
C GLY A 50 -14.93 -1.26 3.02
N ARG A 51 -15.48 -0.30 3.79
CA ARG A 51 -16.35 -0.58 4.96
C ARG A 51 -17.55 -1.49 4.66
N GLY A 52 -18.02 -1.55 3.43
CA GLY A 52 -19.10 -2.44 3.00
C GLY A 52 -18.66 -3.85 2.60
N GLU A 53 -17.37 -4.11 2.38
CA GLU A 53 -16.88 -5.33 1.74
C GLU A 53 -15.74 -5.96 2.55
N ARG A 54 -16.03 -7.06 3.26
CA ARG A 54 -15.07 -7.75 4.14
C ARG A 54 -13.75 -8.13 3.46
N TRP A 55 -13.80 -8.44 2.16
CA TRP A 55 -12.60 -8.78 1.38
C TRP A 55 -11.65 -7.59 1.19
N ILE A 56 -12.20 -6.39 0.99
CA ILE A 56 -11.43 -5.15 0.82
C ILE A 56 -10.82 -4.73 2.17
N GLN A 57 -11.54 -4.93 3.27
CA GLN A 57 -10.98 -4.74 4.62
C GLN A 57 -9.83 -5.70 4.92
N ALA A 58 -9.95 -6.98 4.55
CA ALA A 58 -8.87 -7.96 4.73
C ALA A 58 -7.62 -7.56 3.94
N LEU A 59 -7.79 -7.17 2.67
CA LEU A 59 -6.70 -6.65 1.83
C LEU A 59 -6.06 -5.39 2.43
N GLY A 60 -6.87 -4.42 2.86
CA GLY A 60 -6.38 -3.20 3.50
C GLY A 60 -5.60 -3.49 4.79
N GLY A 61 -6.08 -4.44 5.60
CA GLY A 61 -5.38 -4.91 6.80
C GLY A 61 -4.02 -5.54 6.48
N VAL A 62 -3.94 -6.40 5.46
CA VAL A 62 -2.67 -7.01 5.02
C VAL A 62 -1.68 -5.95 4.51
N LEU A 63 -2.15 -4.96 3.73
CA LEU A 63 -1.32 -3.84 3.29
C LEU A 63 -0.78 -3.01 4.45
N LEU A 64 -1.62 -2.73 5.44
CA LEU A 64 -1.25 -1.97 6.64
C LEU A 64 -0.21 -2.75 7.46
N LEU A 65 -0.44 -4.06 7.65
CA LEU A 65 0.50 -4.94 8.35
C LEU A 65 1.85 -5.00 7.64
N TYR A 66 1.85 -5.12 6.31
CA TYR A 66 3.07 -5.14 5.50
C TYR A 66 3.82 -3.81 5.59
N GLY A 67 3.12 -2.67 5.52
CA GLY A 67 3.72 -1.34 5.69
C GLY A 67 4.38 -1.17 7.05
N LEU A 68 3.71 -1.60 8.13
CA LEU A 68 4.25 -1.61 9.49
C LEU A 68 5.48 -2.51 9.63
N VAL A 69 5.40 -3.76 9.16
CA VAL A 69 6.53 -4.69 9.19
C VAL A 69 7.71 -4.12 8.42
N ARG A 70 7.47 -3.45 7.29
CA ARG A 70 8.54 -2.83 6.50
C ARG A 70 9.22 -1.66 7.21
N ILE A 71 8.45 -0.84 7.93
CA ILE A 71 8.99 0.28 8.72
C ILE A 71 9.79 -0.25 9.93
N PHE A 72 9.25 -1.20 10.68
CA PHE A 72 9.79 -1.60 11.97
C PHE A 72 10.78 -2.77 11.92
N VAL A 73 10.66 -3.67 10.94
CA VAL A 73 11.47 -4.90 10.84
C VAL A 73 12.42 -4.85 9.64
N LEU A 74 11.98 -4.26 8.53
CA LEU A 74 12.72 -4.25 7.26
C LEU A 74 13.42 -2.91 7.00
N HIS A 75 14.07 -2.36 8.02
CA HIS A 75 14.87 -1.13 7.91
C HIS A 75 16.23 -1.36 7.22
N ARG A 76 16.77 -2.59 7.25
CA ARG A 76 18.12 -2.93 6.78
C ARG A 76 18.23 -3.03 5.26
#